data_AF-A0A8C8E7T6-F1
#
_entry.id   AF-A0A8C8E7T6-F1
#
_cell.length_a   1.000
_cell.length_b   1.000
_cell.length_c   1.000
_cell.angle_alpha   90.00
_cell.angle_beta   90.00
_cell.angle_gamma   90.00
#
_symmetry.space_group_name_H-M   'P 1'
#
loop_
_entity.id
_entity.type
_entity.pdbx_description
1 polymer ?
#
loop_
_entity_poly.entity_id
_entity_poly.type
_entity_poly.pdbx_seq_one_letter_code
_entity_poly.pdbx_strand_id
1 'polypeptide(L)'
;MAAPATPQPRLRHGAPPLLLLLTALATALACHHLPPRHATFPWDSLQLLQAMAPSPTQPCHPHQAPVFPDTLLHTSHPQQAAATALRILQHLLHTLSSPSTPQHWDAQARHQLLNSLQHHIHHLEQCVPANRMFFKRQGPRNLLLTLDKYFRDVQHFLRTHHHSACAWDHVRRQARACFQRVDTLLREMKSQAAPALRQIHLLQMPMPRQHRQPQIEQREQQPRLGLLSTAHTSSRPETALMGKRA
;
A
#
# COMPACT_ATOMS: atom_id res chain seq x y z
N MET A 1 -30.23 18.05 64.13
CA MET A 1 -30.66 18.25 62.73
C MET A 1 -29.42 18.10 61.84
N ALA A 2 -29.34 17.02 61.07
CA ALA A 2 -28.23 16.76 60.15
C ALA A 2 -28.69 17.07 58.72
N ALA A 3 -27.90 17.86 57.99
CA ALA A 3 -28.17 18.23 56.60
C ALA A 3 -27.73 17.08 55.65
N PRO A 4 -28.46 16.82 54.54
CA PRO A 4 -28.11 15.78 53.60
C PRO A 4 -27.02 16.26 52.62
N ALA A 5 -25.98 15.46 52.45
CA ALA A 5 -24.98 15.64 51.40
C ALA A 5 -25.58 15.30 50.03
N THR A 6 -25.42 16.20 49.07
CA THR A 6 -25.80 15.99 47.66
C THR A 6 -24.79 15.06 46.96
N PRO A 7 -25.23 14.13 46.10
CA PRO A 7 -24.32 13.33 45.29
C PRO A 7 -23.83 14.14 44.09
N GLN A 8 -22.51 14.29 43.95
CA GLN A 8 -21.87 14.81 42.75
C GLN A 8 -22.08 13.81 41.57
N PRO A 9 -22.50 14.28 40.37
CA PRO A 9 -22.64 13.42 39.22
C PRO A 9 -21.24 13.07 38.69
N ARG A 10 -20.91 11.77 38.70
CA ARG A 10 -19.70 11.29 38.02
C ARG A 10 -19.83 11.56 36.52
N LEU A 11 -18.99 12.46 36.01
CA LEU A 11 -18.82 12.66 34.58
C LEU A 11 -18.47 11.32 33.92
N ARG A 12 -19.36 10.85 33.04
CA ARG A 12 -19.15 9.66 32.21
C ARG A 12 -17.89 9.83 31.35
N HIS A 13 -16.96 8.88 31.48
CA HIS A 13 -15.80 8.69 30.62
C HIS A 13 -16.20 8.22 29.20
N GLY A 14 -16.91 9.07 28.44
CA GLY A 14 -17.28 8.82 27.04
C GLY A 14 -16.19 9.19 26.03
N ALA A 15 -15.12 9.87 26.46
CA ALA A 15 -14.02 10.33 25.61
C ALA A 15 -13.05 9.25 25.08
N PRO A 16 -12.73 8.16 25.81
CA PRO A 16 -11.73 7.19 25.36
C PRO A 16 -12.05 6.49 24.02
N PRO A 17 -13.28 5.98 23.77
CA PRO A 17 -13.57 5.25 22.54
C PRO A 17 -13.67 6.18 21.32
N LEU A 18 -14.11 7.43 21.50
CA LEU A 18 -14.17 8.41 20.41
C LEU A 18 -12.76 8.81 19.95
N LEU A 19 -11.83 9.02 20.90
CA LEU A 19 -10.43 9.34 20.58
C LEU A 19 -9.73 8.17 19.84
N LEU A 20 -10.02 6.93 20.23
CA LEU A 20 -9.53 5.72 19.56
C LEU A 20 -10.10 5.58 18.14
N LEU A 21 -11.38 5.90 17.95
CA LEU A 21 -12.01 5.86 16.63
C LEU A 21 -11.45 6.94 15.69
N LEU A 22 -11.25 8.16 16.20
CA LEU A 22 -10.66 9.27 15.44
C LEU A 22 -9.21 8.99 15.03
N THR A 23 -8.41 8.39 15.91
CA THR A 23 -7.03 7.99 15.59
C THR A 23 -7.00 6.83 14.57
N ALA A 24 -7.92 5.88 14.66
CA ALA A 24 -8.05 4.82 13.65
C ALA A 24 -8.48 5.38 12.27
N LEU A 25 -9.43 6.32 12.24
CA LEU A 25 -9.86 7.00 11.02
C LEU A 25 -8.73 7.85 10.41
N ALA A 26 -8.00 8.60 11.22
CA ALA A 26 -6.88 9.43 10.77
C ALA A 26 -5.75 8.59 10.17
N THR A 27 -5.38 7.48 10.83
CA THR A 27 -4.35 6.56 10.31
C THR A 27 -4.81 5.84 9.03
N ALA A 28 -6.08 5.43 8.94
CA ALA A 28 -6.64 4.90 7.71
C ALA A 28 -6.58 5.93 6.57
N LEU A 29 -7.08 7.16 6.78
CA LEU A 29 -7.03 8.22 5.78
C LEU A 29 -5.61 8.57 5.34
N ALA A 30 -4.68 8.70 6.30
CA ALA A 30 -3.27 8.96 6.01
C ALA A 30 -2.69 7.88 5.09
N CYS A 31 -3.10 6.62 5.31
CA CYS A 31 -2.62 5.49 4.53
C CYS A 31 -3.29 5.35 3.16
N HIS A 32 -4.51 5.88 3.00
CA HIS A 32 -5.23 5.95 1.73
C HIS A 32 -4.74 7.09 0.83
N HIS A 33 -4.38 8.23 1.42
CA HIS A 33 -3.98 9.44 0.68
C HIS A 33 -2.48 9.55 0.43
N LEU A 34 -1.72 8.44 0.41
CA LEU A 34 -0.33 8.50 -0.01
C LEU A 34 -0.26 9.17 -1.41
N PRO A 35 0.35 10.38 -1.52
CA PRO A 35 0.43 11.14 -2.76
C PRO A 35 0.81 10.32 -4.01
N PRO A 36 0.34 10.72 -5.21
CA PRO A 36 0.72 10.11 -6.49
C PRO A 36 2.24 10.05 -6.74
N ARG A 37 3.01 10.98 -6.14
CA ARG A 37 4.49 10.96 -6.14
C ARG A 37 5.08 9.65 -5.59
N HIS A 38 4.32 8.89 -4.79
CA HIS A 38 4.75 7.59 -4.27
C HIS A 38 4.50 6.43 -5.23
N ALA A 39 3.80 6.64 -6.36
CA ALA A 39 3.61 5.60 -7.37
C ALA A 39 4.89 5.31 -8.16
N THR A 40 5.77 6.31 -8.31
CA THR A 40 7.05 6.16 -9.02
C THR A 40 8.20 5.82 -8.08
N PHE A 41 8.06 6.05 -6.77
CA PHE A 41 9.16 5.88 -5.81
C PHE A 41 9.94 4.57 -5.89
N PRO A 42 9.31 3.38 -5.94
CA PRO A 42 10.07 2.15 -6.04
C PRO A 42 10.91 2.11 -7.32
N TRP A 43 10.36 2.64 -8.42
CA TRP A 43 11.05 2.75 -9.70
C TRP A 43 12.19 3.78 -9.67
N ASP A 44 11.93 4.97 -9.14
CA ASP A 44 12.93 6.04 -8.99
C ASP A 44 14.09 5.57 -8.10
N SER A 45 13.78 4.84 -7.02
CA SER A 45 14.79 4.25 -6.13
C SER A 45 15.61 3.16 -6.81
N LEU A 46 15.01 2.36 -7.69
CA LEU A 46 15.72 1.37 -8.50
C LEU A 46 16.67 2.05 -9.51
N GLN A 47 16.24 3.14 -10.14
CA GLN A 47 17.09 3.92 -11.05
C GLN A 47 18.27 4.54 -10.30
N LEU A 48 18.01 5.15 -9.14
CA LEU A 48 19.05 5.73 -8.29
C LEU A 48 20.01 4.66 -7.75
N LEU A 49 19.52 3.48 -7.37
CA LEU A 49 20.37 2.36 -6.97
C LEU A 49 21.27 1.89 -8.12
N GLN A 50 20.73 1.82 -9.34
CA GLN A 50 21.49 1.44 -10.54
C GLN A 50 22.53 2.48 -10.93
N ALA A 51 22.22 3.77 -10.80
CA ALA A 51 23.14 4.87 -11.04
C ALA A 51 24.26 4.92 -9.97
N MET A 52 23.89 4.73 -8.69
CA MET A 52 24.83 4.69 -7.57
C MET A 52 25.80 3.52 -7.68
N ALA A 53 25.29 2.33 -7.98
CA ALA A 53 26.06 1.09 -7.97
C ALA A 53 25.74 0.27 -9.22
N PRO A 54 26.43 0.53 -10.35
CA PRO A 54 26.28 -0.31 -11.53
C PRO A 54 26.64 -1.76 -11.24
N SER A 55 26.09 -2.69 -12.01
CA SER A 55 26.48 -4.10 -11.90
C SER A 55 27.97 -4.25 -12.26
N PRO A 56 28.74 -5.02 -11.49
CA PRO A 56 30.14 -5.25 -11.81
C PRO A 56 30.27 -6.03 -13.12
N THR A 57 31.38 -5.81 -13.83
CA THR A 57 31.70 -6.50 -15.10
C THR A 57 32.01 -7.98 -14.89
N GLN A 58 32.56 -8.34 -13.72
CA GLN A 58 32.79 -9.72 -13.32
C GLN A 58 31.78 -10.13 -12.24
N PRO A 59 31.14 -11.30 -12.38
CA PRO A 59 30.20 -11.79 -11.38
C PRO A 59 30.93 -12.18 -10.10
N CYS A 60 30.39 -11.74 -8.97
CA CYS A 60 30.83 -12.21 -7.66
C CYS A 60 30.30 -13.63 -7.39
N HIS A 61 31.16 -14.49 -6.85
CA HIS A 61 30.78 -15.85 -6.50
C HIS A 61 29.69 -15.83 -5.42
N PRO A 62 28.74 -16.78 -5.46
CA PRO A 62 27.71 -16.90 -4.44
C PRO A 62 28.35 -17.33 -3.12
N HIS A 63 28.65 -16.37 -2.24
CA HIS A 63 28.90 -16.63 -0.83
C HIS A 63 27.60 -17.08 -0.15
N GLN A 64 27.67 -17.70 1.03
CA GLN A 64 26.52 -18.08 1.88
C GLN A 64 25.82 -16.83 2.42
N ALA A 65 25.19 -16.08 1.52
CA ALA A 65 24.60 -14.81 1.84
C ALA A 65 23.16 -14.99 2.33
N PRO A 66 22.66 -14.09 3.17
CA PRO A 66 21.30 -14.18 3.69
C PRO A 66 20.27 -14.15 2.56
N VAL A 67 19.35 -15.10 2.58
CA VAL A 67 18.22 -15.17 1.65
C VAL A 67 17.04 -14.42 2.24
N PHE A 68 16.38 -13.60 1.43
CA PHE A 68 15.21 -12.87 1.89
C PHE A 68 14.07 -13.85 2.17
N PRO A 69 13.37 -13.73 3.31
CA PRO A 69 12.23 -14.57 3.64
C PRO A 69 10.98 -14.17 2.82
N ASP A 70 10.78 -14.78 1.64
CA ASP A 70 9.66 -14.50 0.71
C ASP A 70 8.26 -14.67 1.32
N THR A 71 8.15 -15.56 2.31
CA THR A 71 6.91 -15.84 3.05
C THR A 71 6.32 -14.61 3.76
N LEU A 72 7.10 -13.54 3.89
CA LEU A 72 6.72 -12.30 4.56
C LEU A 72 6.02 -11.29 3.64
N LEU A 73 5.94 -11.56 2.34
CA LEU A 73 5.30 -10.68 1.37
C LEU A 73 3.79 -10.90 1.25
N HIS A 74 3.28 -12.04 1.70
CA HIS A 74 1.85 -12.34 1.63
C HIS A 74 1.13 -11.70 2.81
N THR A 75 0.61 -10.49 2.61
CA THR A 75 -0.17 -9.79 3.62
C THR A 75 -1.55 -9.45 3.08
N SER A 76 -2.59 -9.76 3.84
CA SER A 76 -3.99 -9.48 3.48
C SER A 76 -4.50 -8.16 4.07
N HIS A 77 -3.63 -7.37 4.71
CA HIS A 77 -3.99 -6.19 5.49
C HIS A 77 -3.11 -4.98 5.10
N PRO A 78 -3.69 -3.86 4.63
CA PRO A 78 -2.93 -2.68 4.18
C PRO A 78 -1.96 -2.11 5.23
N GLN A 79 -2.36 -2.09 6.50
CA GLN A 79 -1.50 -1.58 7.58
C GLN A 79 -0.29 -2.50 7.79
N GLN A 80 -0.44 -3.82 7.61
CA GLN A 80 0.66 -4.76 7.71
C GLN A 80 1.61 -4.62 6.52
N ALA A 81 1.08 -4.43 5.31
CA ALA A 81 1.89 -4.11 4.13
C ALA A 81 2.69 -2.82 4.33
N ALA A 82 2.04 -1.76 4.86
CA ALA A 82 2.69 -0.50 5.20
C ALA A 82 3.83 -0.68 6.23
N ALA A 83 3.57 -1.42 7.32
CA ALA A 83 4.58 -1.68 8.34
C ALA A 83 5.76 -2.52 7.81
N THR A 84 5.48 -3.47 6.91
CA THR A 84 6.49 -4.30 6.24
C THR A 84 7.35 -3.45 5.33
N ALA A 85 6.74 -2.62 4.48
CA ALA A 85 7.43 -1.69 3.60
C ALA A 85 8.29 -0.71 4.39
N LEU A 86 7.72 -0.07 5.43
CA LEU A 86 8.42 0.84 6.33
C LEU A 86 9.66 0.17 6.92
N ARG A 87 9.52 -1.06 7.44
CA ARG A 87 10.64 -1.78 8.04
C ARG A 87 11.74 -2.09 7.02
N ILE A 88 11.38 -2.50 5.81
CA ILE A 88 12.35 -2.74 4.73
C ILE A 88 13.11 -1.45 4.40
N LEU A 89 12.41 -0.34 4.20
CA LEU A 89 13.02 0.94 3.84
C LEU A 89 13.94 1.48 4.94
N GLN A 90 13.56 1.34 6.22
CA GLN A 90 14.42 1.72 7.35
C GLN A 90 15.74 0.95 7.36
N HIS A 91 15.70 -0.36 7.09
CA HIS A 91 16.93 -1.18 7.01
C HIS A 91 17.77 -0.86 5.77
N LEU A 92 17.13 -0.55 4.63
CA LEU A 92 17.86 -0.08 3.45
C LEU A 92 18.55 1.25 3.70
N LEU A 93 17.85 2.22 4.31
CA LEU A 93 18.43 3.51 4.70
C LEU A 93 19.65 3.30 5.58
N HIS A 94 19.52 2.51 6.66
CA HIS A 94 20.63 2.21 7.58
C HIS A 94 21.83 1.54 6.88
N THR A 95 21.55 0.56 6.01
CA THR A 95 22.60 -0.19 5.33
C THR A 95 23.33 0.69 4.31
N LEU A 96 22.59 1.43 3.49
CA LEU A 96 23.12 2.26 2.42
C LEU A 96 23.71 3.59 2.93
N SER A 97 23.42 4.00 4.16
CA SER A 97 24.09 5.12 4.84
C SER A 97 25.45 4.75 5.45
N SER A 98 25.86 3.48 5.41
CA SER A 98 27.12 3.04 6.02
C SER A 98 28.33 3.78 5.45
N PRO A 99 29.30 4.23 6.27
CA PRO A 99 30.55 4.81 5.76
C PRO A 99 31.41 3.78 5.02
N SER A 100 31.15 2.49 5.23
CA SER A 100 31.89 1.38 4.62
C SER A 100 31.39 1.00 3.23
N THR A 101 30.45 1.75 2.64
CA THR A 101 30.03 1.56 1.24
C THR A 101 31.23 1.71 0.28
N PRO A 102 31.26 1.00 -0.85
CA PRO A 102 32.38 1.08 -1.78
C PRO A 102 32.62 2.50 -2.30
N GLN A 103 33.88 2.92 -2.34
CA GLN A 103 34.28 4.28 -2.74
C GLN A 103 33.94 4.62 -4.21
N HIS A 104 33.84 3.61 -5.07
CA HIS A 104 33.51 3.79 -6.48
C HIS A 104 32.00 3.96 -6.74
N TRP A 105 31.14 3.86 -5.70
CA TRP A 105 29.73 4.16 -5.85
C TRP A 105 29.52 5.66 -6.02
N ASP A 106 28.60 6.05 -6.90
CA ASP A 106 28.33 7.45 -7.17
C ASP A 106 27.70 8.14 -5.94
N ALA A 107 28.40 9.13 -5.42
CA ALA A 107 28.03 9.81 -4.18
C ALA A 107 26.75 10.65 -4.32
N GLN A 108 26.50 11.23 -5.50
CA GLN A 108 25.34 12.07 -5.76
C GLN A 108 24.07 11.21 -5.87
N ALA A 109 24.11 10.14 -6.67
CA ALA A 109 23.03 9.17 -6.78
C ALA A 109 22.73 8.51 -5.43
N ARG A 110 23.77 8.21 -4.64
CA ARG A 110 23.61 7.75 -3.26
C ARG A 110 22.86 8.77 -2.41
N HIS A 111 23.29 10.03 -2.41
CA HIS A 111 22.66 11.08 -1.62
C HIS A 111 21.18 11.24 -1.99
N GLN A 112 20.86 11.27 -3.28
CA GLN A 112 19.49 11.32 -3.79
C GLN A 112 18.67 10.11 -3.34
N LEU A 113 19.24 8.90 -3.39
CA LEU A 113 18.59 7.68 -2.92
C LEU A 113 18.27 7.75 -1.43
N LEU A 114 19.23 8.17 -0.60
CA LEU A 114 19.04 8.28 0.86
C LEU A 114 17.97 9.32 1.22
N ASN A 115 17.96 10.47 0.54
CA ASN A 115 16.92 11.48 0.73
C ASN A 115 15.53 10.97 0.33
N SER A 116 15.44 10.26 -0.80
CA SER A 116 14.20 9.64 -1.27
C SER A 116 13.67 8.62 -0.25
N LEU A 117 14.56 7.77 0.29
CA LEU A 117 14.24 6.80 1.34
C LEU A 117 13.71 7.49 2.60
N GLN A 118 14.41 8.51 3.11
CA GLN A 118 14.00 9.26 4.31
C GLN A 118 12.62 9.88 4.14
N HIS A 119 12.36 10.53 2.99
CA HIS A 119 11.07 11.13 2.70
C HIS A 119 9.95 10.08 2.73
N HIS A 120 10.15 8.92 2.10
CA HIS A 120 9.14 7.86 2.05
C HIS A 120 8.91 7.17 3.40
N ILE A 121 9.96 7.00 4.19
CA ILE A 121 9.86 6.49 5.57
C ILE A 121 8.95 7.41 6.38
N HIS A 122 9.19 8.72 6.34
CA HIS A 122 8.39 9.69 7.09
C HIS A 122 6.89 9.64 6.72
N HIS A 123 6.58 9.47 5.43
CA HIS A 123 5.19 9.30 4.99
C HIS A 123 4.57 7.98 5.45
N LEU A 124 5.30 6.87 5.35
CA LEU A 124 4.81 5.56 5.80
C LEU A 124 4.63 5.47 7.32
N GLU A 125 5.36 6.26 8.11
CA GLU A 125 5.15 6.33 9.56
C GLU A 125 3.76 6.87 9.93
N GLN A 126 3.20 7.79 9.15
CA GLN A 126 1.84 8.32 9.35
C GLN A 126 0.75 7.27 9.08
N CYS A 127 1.10 6.28 8.25
CA CYS A 127 0.29 5.14 7.82
C CYS A 127 0.17 4.05 8.91
N VAL A 128 1.20 3.91 9.73
CA VAL A 128 1.37 2.77 10.64
C VAL A 128 0.93 3.19 12.04
N PRO A 129 -0.11 2.56 12.63
CA PRO A 129 -0.52 2.89 13.98
C PRO A 129 0.62 2.67 14.97
N ALA A 130 0.78 3.60 15.92
CA ALA A 130 1.82 3.54 16.95
C ALA A 130 1.76 2.25 17.79
N ASN A 131 0.60 1.59 17.84
CA ASN A 131 0.41 0.38 18.62
C ASN A 131 0.94 -0.86 17.90
N ARG A 132 2.20 -1.24 18.20
CA ARG A 132 2.84 -2.47 17.69
C ARG A 132 2.09 -3.77 18.05
N MET A 133 1.18 -3.76 19.03
CA MET A 133 0.34 -4.93 19.33
C MET A 133 -0.67 -5.26 18.23
N PHE A 134 -1.04 -4.29 17.39
CA PHE A 134 -1.97 -4.52 16.27
C PHE A 134 -1.41 -5.60 15.30
N PHE A 135 -0.10 -5.52 15.03
CA PHE A 135 0.60 -6.47 14.15
C PHE A 135 0.87 -7.84 14.79
N LYS A 136 0.77 -7.97 16.11
CA LYS A 136 0.86 -9.27 16.79
C LYS A 136 -0.43 -10.09 16.66
N ARG A 137 -1.58 -9.44 16.38
CA ARG A 137 -2.89 -10.10 16.26
C ARG A 137 -3.28 -10.51 14.84
N GLN A 138 -2.81 -9.80 13.80
CA GLN A 138 -3.36 -9.92 12.43
C GLN A 138 -2.39 -10.49 11.36
N GLY A 139 -1.20 -10.97 11.75
CA GLY A 139 -0.24 -11.53 10.79
C GLY A 139 0.55 -12.72 11.33
N PRO A 140 1.50 -13.27 10.54
CA PRO A 140 2.42 -14.30 11.04
C PRO A 140 3.06 -13.78 12.33
N ARG A 141 2.89 -14.53 13.42
CA ARG A 141 3.55 -14.22 14.69
C ARG A 141 5.03 -14.03 14.36
N ASN A 142 5.55 -12.81 14.57
CA ASN A 142 6.95 -12.45 14.38
C ASN A 142 7.41 -12.00 12.98
N LEU A 143 6.53 -11.56 12.08
CA LEU A 143 6.90 -10.96 10.77
C LEU A 143 8.04 -9.92 10.87
N LEU A 144 7.84 -8.87 11.68
CA LEU A 144 8.83 -7.81 11.85
C LEU A 144 10.14 -8.30 12.50
N LEU A 145 10.06 -9.30 13.39
CA LEU A 145 11.25 -9.89 14.00
C LEU A 145 12.04 -10.74 13.00
N THR A 146 11.35 -11.39 12.07
CA THR A 146 11.98 -12.17 10.99
C THR A 146 12.71 -11.24 10.03
N LEU A 147 12.10 -10.10 9.67
CA LEU A 147 12.78 -9.04 8.90
C LEU A 147 13.99 -8.47 9.65
N ASP A 148 13.84 -8.17 10.94
CA ASP A 148 14.95 -7.67 11.76
C ASP A 148 16.11 -8.67 11.85
N LYS A 149 15.78 -9.97 11.92
CA LYS A 149 16.78 -11.03 11.85
C LYS A 149 17.48 -11.05 10.50
N TYR A 150 16.72 -11.08 9.41
CA TYR A 150 17.28 -11.07 8.05
C TYR A 150 18.25 -9.90 7.84
N PHE A 151 17.86 -8.67 8.16
CA PHE A 151 18.75 -7.51 7.96
C PHE A 151 19.93 -7.48 8.93
N ARG A 152 19.78 -8.01 10.14
CA ARG A 152 20.93 -8.24 11.03
C ARG A 152 21.91 -9.25 10.44
N ASP A 153 21.42 -10.30 9.81
CA ASP A 153 22.25 -11.30 9.13
C ASP A 153 22.97 -10.68 7.92
N VAL A 154 22.33 -9.73 7.21
CA VAL A 154 22.97 -8.93 6.14
C VAL A 154 24.12 -8.08 6.69
N GLN A 155 23.91 -7.40 7.83
CA GLN A 155 24.98 -6.63 8.49
C GLN A 155 26.10 -7.53 9.00
N HIS A 156 25.78 -8.72 9.50
CA HIS A 156 26.77 -9.70 9.87
C HIS A 156 27.59 -10.17 8.66
N PHE A 157 26.93 -10.51 7.55
CA PHE A 157 27.56 -10.87 6.30
C PHE A 157 28.54 -9.79 5.79
N LEU A 158 28.14 -8.52 5.81
CA LEU A 158 29.05 -7.43 5.44
C LEU A 158 30.32 -7.41 6.30
N ARG A 159 30.19 -7.63 7.62
CA ARG A 159 31.33 -7.64 8.54
C ARG A 159 32.23 -8.86 8.35
N THR A 160 31.66 -10.06 8.22
CA THR A 160 32.44 -11.30 8.03
C THR A 160 33.17 -11.34 6.69
N HIS A 161 32.65 -10.61 5.69
CA HIS A 161 33.30 -10.43 4.39
C HIS A 161 34.05 -9.10 4.26
N HIS A 162 34.42 -8.48 5.38
CA HIS A 162 35.26 -7.27 5.46
C HIS A 162 34.83 -6.11 4.56
N HIS A 163 33.51 -5.95 4.36
CA HIS A 163 32.96 -4.93 3.48
C HIS A 163 33.56 -4.95 2.05
N SER A 164 33.94 -6.15 1.58
CA SER A 164 34.49 -6.32 0.23
C SER A 164 33.51 -5.86 -0.86
N ALA A 165 34.04 -5.52 -2.03
CA ALA A 165 33.22 -5.14 -3.19
C ALA A 165 32.17 -6.21 -3.54
N CYS A 166 32.53 -7.50 -3.41
CA CYS A 166 31.58 -8.59 -3.66
C CYS A 166 30.50 -8.73 -2.59
N ALA A 167 30.81 -8.46 -1.31
CA ALA A 167 29.79 -8.43 -0.28
C ALA A 167 28.78 -7.29 -0.53
N TRP A 168 29.28 -6.12 -0.96
CA TRP A 168 28.42 -5.00 -1.30
C TRP A 168 27.61 -5.20 -2.59
N ASP A 169 28.14 -5.90 -3.59
CA ASP A 169 27.37 -6.29 -4.77
C ASP A 169 26.21 -7.24 -4.41
N HIS A 170 26.41 -8.11 -3.41
CA HIS A 170 25.31 -8.91 -2.85
C HIS A 170 24.24 -8.02 -2.19
N VAL A 171 24.65 -7.08 -1.34
CA VAL A 171 23.74 -6.12 -0.69
C VAL A 171 23.00 -5.26 -1.71
N ARG A 172 23.66 -4.84 -2.78
CA ARG A 172 23.04 -4.12 -3.90
C ARG A 172 21.94 -4.95 -4.56
N ARG A 173 22.18 -6.23 -4.86
CA ARG A 173 21.14 -7.12 -5.40
C ARG A 173 19.98 -7.31 -4.44
N GLN A 174 20.27 -7.46 -3.14
CA GLN A 174 19.23 -7.53 -2.11
C GLN A 174 18.42 -6.23 -2.06
N ALA A 175 19.06 -5.06 -2.11
CA ALA A 175 18.38 -3.77 -2.13
C ALA A 175 17.45 -3.64 -3.34
N ARG A 176 17.93 -4.06 -4.53
CA ARG A 176 17.11 -4.12 -5.75
C ARG A 176 15.85 -4.99 -5.53
N ALA A 177 16.02 -6.19 -5.01
CA ALA A 177 14.91 -7.08 -4.71
C ALA A 177 13.96 -6.49 -3.66
N CYS A 178 14.49 -5.84 -2.61
CA CYS A 178 13.70 -5.15 -1.59
C CYS A 178 12.84 -4.03 -2.19
N PHE A 179 13.38 -3.21 -3.10
CA PHE A 179 12.59 -2.16 -3.77
C PHE A 179 11.45 -2.74 -4.63
N GLN A 180 11.70 -3.83 -5.35
CA GLN A 180 10.65 -4.53 -6.11
C GLN A 180 9.55 -5.06 -5.19
N ARG A 181 9.91 -5.60 -4.02
CA ARG A 181 8.94 -6.06 -3.02
C ARG A 181 8.14 -4.92 -2.40
N VAL A 182 8.79 -3.79 -2.12
CA VAL A 182 8.12 -2.59 -1.65
C VAL A 182 7.11 -2.09 -2.69
N ASP A 183 7.44 -2.12 -3.98
CA ASP A 183 6.46 -1.81 -5.04
C ASP A 183 5.22 -2.71 -4.95
N THR A 184 5.40 -4.03 -4.80
CA THR A 184 4.29 -4.98 -4.62
C THR A 184 3.45 -4.63 -3.40
N LEU A 185 4.08 -4.41 -2.24
CA LEU A 185 3.38 -4.06 -0.99
C LEU A 185 2.58 -2.76 -1.11
N LEU A 186 3.16 -1.73 -1.73
CA LEU A 186 2.49 -0.44 -1.95
C LEU A 186 1.31 -0.56 -2.93
N ARG A 187 1.39 -1.46 -3.92
CA ARG A 187 0.25 -1.76 -4.82
C ARG A 187 -0.85 -2.52 -4.09
N GLU A 188 -0.50 -3.50 -3.28
CA GLU A 188 -1.46 -4.26 -2.46
C GLU A 188 -2.25 -3.33 -1.53
N MET A 189 -1.57 -2.42 -0.84
CA MET A 189 -2.19 -1.39 0.00
C MET A 189 -3.25 -0.58 -0.75
N LYS A 190 -2.97 -0.16 -1.98
CA LYS A 190 -3.90 0.61 -2.82
C LYS A 190 -5.08 -0.24 -3.29
N SER A 191 -4.83 -1.47 -3.73
CA SER A 191 -5.86 -2.36 -4.28
C SER A 191 -6.91 -2.77 -3.24
N GLN A 192 -6.51 -2.98 -1.98
CA GLN A 192 -7.41 -3.40 -0.90
C GLN A 192 -8.17 -2.25 -0.24
N ALA A 193 -7.87 -0.99 -0.59
CA ALA A 193 -8.65 0.17 -0.18
C ALA A 193 -9.95 0.36 -1.00
N ALA A 194 -9.97 -0.13 -2.25
CA ALA A 194 -11.09 0.07 -3.18
C ALA A 194 -12.41 -0.61 -2.77
N PRO A 195 -12.44 -1.83 -2.18
CA PRO A 195 -13.68 -2.44 -1.71
C PRO A 195 -14.18 -1.83 -0.39
N ALA A 196 -13.29 -1.41 0.52
CA ALA A 196 -13.66 -0.86 1.81
C ALA A 196 -14.38 0.50 1.71
N LEU A 197 -13.96 1.35 0.77
CA LEU A 197 -14.64 2.62 0.48
C LEU A 197 -16.02 2.42 -0.18
N ARG A 198 -16.19 1.37 -1.01
CA ARG A 198 -17.51 1.00 -1.53
C ARG A 198 -18.46 0.57 -0.42
N GLN A 199 -17.97 -0.17 0.58
CA GLN A 199 -18.77 -0.59 1.73
C GLN A 199 -19.23 0.61 2.58
N ILE A 200 -18.35 1.59 2.82
CA ILE A 200 -18.66 2.81 3.58
C ILE A 200 -19.63 3.71 2.79
N HIS A 201 -19.45 3.82 1.48
CA HIS A 201 -20.37 4.58 0.62
C HIS A 201 -21.77 3.95 0.58
N LEU A 202 -21.87 2.62 0.55
CA LEU A 202 -23.16 1.91 0.59
C LEU A 202 -23.88 2.03 1.93
N LEU A 203 -23.14 2.14 3.05
CA LEU A 203 -23.70 2.36 4.39
C LEU A 203 -24.18 3.80 4.62
N GLN A 204 -23.83 4.75 3.74
CA GLN A 204 -24.21 6.17 3.84
C GLN A 204 -25.34 6.58 2.90
N MET A 205 -25.81 5.70 2.02
CA MET A 205 -26.94 6.03 1.14
C MET A 205 -28.26 6.01 1.93
N PRO A 206 -29.05 7.11 1.92
CA PRO A 206 -30.37 7.11 2.52
C PRO A 206 -31.25 6.08 1.80
N MET A 207 -31.97 5.25 2.56
CA MET A 207 -32.98 4.34 2.01
C MET A 207 -33.93 5.12 1.07
N PRO A 208 -34.21 4.64 -0.15
CA PRO A 208 -35.15 5.31 -1.02
C PRO A 208 -36.53 5.30 -0.33
N ARG A 209 -37.06 6.48 -0.02
CA ARG A 209 -38.45 6.62 0.38
C ARG A 209 -39.31 6.14 -0.78
N GLN A 210 -40.03 5.04 -0.59
CA GLN A 210 -41.10 4.61 -1.50
C GLN A 210 -42.11 5.76 -1.63
N HIS A 211 -42.07 6.48 -2.74
CA HIS A 211 -43.10 7.43 -3.10
C HIS A 211 -44.32 6.66 -3.54
N ARG A 212 -45.40 6.78 -2.77
CA ARG A 212 -46.73 6.28 -3.11
C ARG A 212 -47.23 7.10 -4.30
N GLN A 213 -47.29 6.47 -5.47
CA GLN A 213 -47.76 7.08 -6.71
C GLN A 213 -49.28 7.34 -6.61
N PRO A 214 -49.78 8.56 -6.83
CA PRO A 214 -51.22 8.78 -6.91
C PRO A 214 -51.73 8.24 -8.25
N GLN A 215 -52.83 7.48 -8.20
CA GLN A 215 -53.56 7.07 -9.40
C GLN A 215 -54.20 8.30 -10.04
N ILE A 216 -53.87 8.55 -11.31
CA ILE A 216 -54.58 9.52 -12.14
C ILE A 216 -55.73 8.78 -12.80
N GLU A 217 -56.93 9.23 -12.45
CA GLU A 217 -58.24 8.78 -12.92
C GLU A 217 -58.35 8.91 -14.45
N GLN A 218 -58.55 7.78 -15.13
CA GLN A 218 -58.87 7.72 -16.55
C GLN A 218 -60.30 8.25 -16.75
N ARG A 219 -60.44 9.41 -17.38
CA ARG A 219 -61.70 9.83 -17.98
C ARG A 219 -61.65 9.55 -19.49
N GLU A 220 -62.42 8.55 -19.90
CA GLU A 220 -62.71 8.20 -21.28
C GLU A 220 -63.15 9.43 -22.09
N GLN A 221 -62.56 9.59 -23.28
CA GLN A 221 -63.19 10.20 -24.44
C GLN A 221 -62.54 9.61 -25.71
N GLN A 222 -63.16 8.55 -26.24
CA GLN A 222 -63.15 8.20 -27.67
C GLN A 222 -64.03 9.21 -28.44
N PRO A 223 -63.90 9.44 -29.77
CA PRO A 223 -63.86 8.33 -30.74
C PRO A 223 -63.13 8.56 -32.10
N ARG A 224 -63.12 7.46 -32.87
CA ARG A 224 -63.11 7.29 -34.35
C ARG A 224 -61.80 7.03 -35.12
N LEU A 225 -61.66 5.73 -35.48
CA LEU A 225 -61.60 5.13 -36.83
C LEU A 225 -60.51 5.55 -37.85
N GLY A 226 -59.74 4.54 -38.29
CA GLY A 226 -58.97 4.50 -39.56
C GLY A 226 -57.71 3.62 -39.42
N LEU A 227 -57.75 2.29 -39.62
CA LEU A 227 -57.51 1.49 -40.85
C LEU A 227 -56.09 1.61 -41.48
N LEU A 228 -55.49 0.41 -41.70
CA LEU A 228 -54.41 0.00 -42.64
C LEU A 228 -52.96 0.32 -42.22
N SER A 229 -52.10 -0.68 -41.97
CA SER A 229 -51.42 -1.63 -42.89
C SER A 229 -50.16 -1.03 -43.55
N THR A 230 -48.98 -1.57 -43.23
CA THR A 230 -48.08 -2.30 -44.15
C THR A 230 -46.66 -2.46 -43.57
N ALA A 231 -46.01 -3.50 -44.07
CA ALA A 231 -44.71 -4.05 -43.70
C ALA A 231 -43.52 -3.11 -43.94
N HIS A 232 -42.36 -3.43 -43.34
CA HIS A 232 -41.16 -3.70 -44.14
C HIS A 232 -40.05 -4.39 -43.31
N THR A 233 -39.62 -5.52 -43.86
CA THR A 233 -38.42 -6.31 -43.59
C THR A 233 -37.15 -5.50 -43.87
N SER A 234 -36.10 -5.65 -43.07
CA SER A 234 -34.74 -5.76 -43.65
C SER A 234 -33.73 -6.34 -42.64
N SER A 235 -33.12 -7.42 -43.09
CA SER A 235 -32.08 -8.23 -42.47
C SER A 235 -30.69 -7.57 -42.60
N ARG A 236 -29.79 -7.90 -41.67
CA ARG A 236 -28.33 -7.69 -41.83
C ARG A 236 -27.61 -8.88 -41.22
N PRO A 237 -26.78 -9.62 -41.98
CA PRO A 237 -25.87 -10.59 -41.40
C PRO A 237 -24.46 -10.02 -41.21
N GLU A 238 -23.80 -10.74 -40.32
CA GLU A 238 -22.43 -10.78 -39.82
C GLU A 238 -21.24 -10.67 -40.79
N THR A 239 -20.11 -10.31 -40.17
CA THR A 239 -18.74 -10.85 -40.30
C THR A 239 -17.76 -10.40 -41.40
N ALA A 240 -16.66 -9.83 -40.89
CA ALA A 240 -15.29 -10.39 -40.89
C ALA A 240 -14.19 -9.82 -41.82
N LEU A 241 -13.05 -9.63 -41.13
CA LEU A 241 -11.65 -9.88 -41.50
C LEU A 241 -10.96 -9.13 -42.66
N MET A 242 -9.84 -8.48 -42.29
CA MET A 242 -8.47 -8.56 -42.86
C MET A 242 -7.72 -7.32 -42.33
N GLY A 243 -6.48 -7.34 -41.82
CA GLY A 243 -5.30 -8.16 -42.14
C GLY A 243 -4.22 -7.25 -42.76
N LYS A 244 -2.94 -7.46 -42.37
CA LYS A 244 -1.64 -6.88 -42.83
C LYS A 244 -0.98 -5.95 -41.78
N ARG A 245 0.16 -6.23 -41.15
CA ARG A 245 1.50 -6.73 -41.59
C ARG A 245 2.09 -5.93 -42.76
N ALA A 246 2.93 -4.96 -42.43
CA ALA A 246 4.33 -4.87 -42.86
C ALA A 246 5.11 -4.18 -41.73
#